data_AF-A0A0G1YHW3-F1
#
_entry.id   AF-A0A0G1YHW3-F1
#
_cell.length_a   1.000
_cell.length_b   1.000
_cell.length_c   1.000
_cell.angle_alpha   90.00
_cell.angle_beta   90.00
_cell.angle_gamma   90.00
#
_symmetry.space_group_name_H-M   'P 1'
#
loop_
_entity.id
_entity.type
_entity.pdbx_description
1 polymer ?
#
loop_
_entity_poly.entity_id
_entity_poly.type
_entity_poly.pdbx_seq_one_letter_code
_entity_poly.pdbx_strand_id
1 'polypeptide(L)'
;SWSSDTDTDTDTTYSAVQGLTLGGTVFRLSGAFSGTSLEIIGTASGRELHAQDLLTSSGGLVVEGATVLNSTLRINGVTYTFPTSDGSASGKVLKTDSAGKLSWSTDSTGTAAGDPNVNYYVRAGGDTMTGGLLIHSTNDGTKTIDAGLLLEIAGTASGRVLHAQDLLTSSGGLIVEGTSTFNGAAIFGSTVKLNGVTYTFPTSDGSASGKVLKTNSAGQLSWSSDTDTDTNTTYIFRWACR
;
A
#
# COMPACT_ATOMS: atom_id res chain seq x y z
N SER A 1 48.00 -28.82 -104.36
CA SER A 1 46.78 -28.31 -103.72
C SER A 1 47.07 -28.19 -102.24
N TRP A 2 47.10 -26.97 -101.68
CA TRP A 2 47.25 -26.77 -100.24
C TRP A 2 45.83 -26.66 -99.68
N SER A 3 45.39 -27.64 -98.92
CA SER A 3 44.13 -27.56 -98.18
C SER A 3 44.34 -26.65 -96.98
N SER A 4 43.49 -25.65 -96.82
CA SER A 4 43.41 -24.84 -95.60
C SER A 4 43.10 -25.77 -94.43
N ASP A 5 44.08 -26.00 -93.56
CA ASP A 5 43.82 -26.67 -92.30
C ASP A 5 42.97 -25.73 -91.45
N THR A 6 41.68 -26.02 -91.42
CA THR A 6 40.77 -25.39 -90.48
C THR A 6 40.77 -26.33 -89.30
N ASP A 7 41.77 -26.20 -88.42
CA ASP A 7 41.79 -26.87 -87.13
C ASP A 7 40.64 -26.29 -86.30
N THR A 8 39.43 -26.79 -86.59
CA THR A 8 38.26 -26.60 -85.77
C THR A 8 38.38 -27.68 -84.73
N ASP A 9 38.84 -27.33 -83.53
CA ASP A 9 38.75 -28.20 -82.36
C ASP A 9 37.27 -28.58 -82.17
N THR A 10 36.90 -29.79 -82.60
CA THR A 10 35.53 -30.29 -82.50
C THR A 10 35.27 -31.06 -81.21
N ASP A 11 36.25 -31.25 -80.33
CA ASP A 11 36.20 -32.34 -79.36
C ASP A 11 36.35 -31.90 -77.89
N THR A 12 36.22 -30.60 -77.58
CA THR A 12 36.07 -30.18 -76.18
C THR A 12 34.67 -30.50 -75.64
N THR A 13 34.53 -31.61 -74.91
CA THR A 13 33.28 -31.99 -74.22
C THR A 13 33.19 -31.29 -72.86
N TYR A 14 32.25 -30.35 -72.73
CA TYR A 14 31.96 -29.68 -71.45
C TYR A 14 30.98 -30.52 -70.61
N SER A 15 31.31 -30.75 -69.34
CA SER A 15 30.41 -31.34 -68.36
C SER A 15 30.09 -30.34 -67.25
N ALA A 16 28.82 -30.29 -66.84
CA ALA A 16 28.43 -29.49 -65.70
C ALA A 16 28.83 -30.19 -64.40
N VAL A 17 29.50 -29.46 -63.52
CA VAL A 17 29.78 -29.89 -62.15
C VAL A 17 28.55 -29.66 -61.26
N GLN A 18 28.62 -30.12 -60.00
CA GLN A 18 27.56 -29.94 -59.02
C GLN A 18 27.16 -28.46 -58.90
N GLY A 19 25.84 -28.21 -58.95
CA GLY A 19 25.30 -26.85 -58.86
C GLY A 19 25.30 -26.06 -60.16
N LEU A 20 25.85 -26.61 -61.26
CA LEU A 20 25.74 -26.03 -62.60
C LEU A 20 24.91 -26.93 -63.52
N THR A 21 24.30 -26.31 -64.53
CA THR A 21 23.64 -26.99 -65.65
C THR A 21 24.21 -26.42 -66.96
N LEU A 22 24.54 -27.28 -67.93
CA LEU A 22 24.97 -26.88 -69.27
C LEU A 22 23.75 -26.78 -70.21
N GLY A 23 23.42 -25.56 -70.63
CA GLY A 23 22.36 -25.29 -71.61
C GLY A 23 22.97 -24.86 -72.94
N GLY A 24 23.06 -25.78 -73.90
CA GLY A 24 23.79 -25.54 -75.15
C GLY A 24 25.27 -25.31 -74.86
N THR A 25 25.75 -24.09 -75.06
CA THR A 25 27.16 -23.68 -74.83
C THR A 25 27.36 -22.87 -73.54
N VAL A 26 26.35 -22.73 -72.67
CA VAL A 26 26.41 -21.86 -71.49
C VAL A 26 26.17 -22.64 -70.20
N PHE A 27 27.06 -22.48 -69.22
CA PHE A 27 26.83 -22.92 -67.85
C PHE A 27 25.93 -21.95 -67.09
N ARG A 28 24.93 -22.48 -66.39
CA ARG A 28 23.99 -21.74 -65.54
C ARG A 28 23.95 -22.36 -64.16
N LEU A 29 23.50 -21.60 -63.16
CA LEU A 29 23.19 -22.16 -61.85
C LEU A 29 22.03 -23.18 -61.96
N SER A 30 22.18 -24.32 -61.32
CA SER A 30 21.10 -25.29 -61.19
C SER A 30 19.99 -24.73 -60.28
N GLY A 31 18.73 -25.02 -60.62
CA GLY A 31 17.58 -24.60 -59.78
C GLY A 31 17.49 -25.32 -58.43
N ALA A 32 18.25 -26.40 -58.26
CA ALA A 32 18.45 -27.09 -57.00
C ALA A 32 19.89 -27.61 -56.93
N PHE A 33 20.44 -27.62 -55.73
CA PHE A 33 21.73 -28.24 -55.42
C PHE A 33 21.45 -29.50 -54.62
N SER A 34 21.84 -30.65 -55.14
CA SER A 34 21.81 -31.93 -54.42
C SER A 34 23.23 -32.31 -54.01
N GLY A 35 23.40 -32.97 -52.86
CA GLY A 35 24.70 -33.34 -52.29
C GLY A 35 24.78 -33.05 -50.79
N THR A 36 25.99 -33.05 -50.22
CA THR A 36 26.18 -33.06 -48.75
C THR A 36 26.19 -31.68 -48.08
N SER A 37 26.49 -30.58 -48.79
CA SER A 37 26.48 -29.21 -48.23
C SER A 37 26.55 -28.14 -49.33
N LEU A 38 25.97 -26.95 -49.07
CA LEU A 38 26.24 -25.71 -49.81
C LEU A 38 26.99 -24.76 -48.87
N GLU A 39 28.15 -24.27 -49.31
CA GLU A 39 28.91 -23.24 -48.60
C GLU A 39 28.77 -21.90 -49.33
N ILE A 40 28.44 -20.84 -48.60
CA ILE A 40 28.33 -19.48 -49.13
C ILE A 40 29.38 -18.62 -48.43
N ILE A 41 30.31 -18.07 -49.21
CA ILE A 41 31.28 -17.09 -48.72
C ILE A 41 30.68 -15.69 -48.92
N GLY A 42 30.42 -14.97 -47.83
CA GLY A 42 29.83 -13.63 -47.85
C GLY A 42 28.38 -13.61 -47.35
N THR A 43 27.50 -12.91 -48.07
CA THR A 43 26.10 -12.68 -47.65
C THR A 43 25.14 -13.53 -48.48
N ALA A 44 24.36 -14.36 -47.80
CA ALA A 44 23.15 -14.93 -48.39
C ALA A 44 22.00 -13.92 -48.20
N SER A 45 21.27 -13.61 -49.29
CA SER A 45 20.11 -12.72 -49.26
C SER A 45 18.97 -13.35 -50.04
N GLY A 46 17.74 -13.14 -49.58
CA GLY A 46 16.53 -13.68 -50.18
C GLY A 46 15.30 -13.18 -49.45
N ARG A 47 14.13 -13.39 -50.06
CA ARG A 47 12.85 -13.14 -49.40
C ARG A 47 12.58 -14.14 -48.27
N GLU A 48 13.06 -15.36 -48.44
CA GLU A 48 12.90 -16.48 -47.51
C GLU A 48 14.21 -17.24 -47.40
N LEU A 49 14.61 -17.56 -46.18
CA LEU A 49 15.67 -18.50 -45.86
C LEU A 49 15.07 -19.58 -44.95
N HIS A 50 15.01 -20.80 -45.46
CA HIS A 50 14.42 -21.94 -44.76
C HIS A 50 15.52 -22.89 -44.32
N ALA A 51 15.58 -23.20 -43.03
CA ALA A 51 16.43 -24.24 -42.47
C ALA A 51 15.53 -25.40 -42.03
N GLN A 52 15.71 -26.58 -42.64
CA GLN A 52 14.81 -27.72 -42.43
C GLN A 52 14.95 -28.34 -41.03
N ASP A 53 16.18 -28.42 -40.53
CA ASP A 53 16.50 -29.09 -39.27
C ASP A 53 17.04 -28.11 -38.22
N LEU A 54 18.11 -27.38 -38.55
CA LEU A 54 18.79 -26.48 -37.62
C LEU A 54 19.44 -25.30 -38.34
N LEU A 55 19.20 -24.10 -37.82
CA LEU A 55 19.97 -22.90 -38.13
C LEU A 55 20.93 -22.63 -36.97
N THR A 56 22.24 -22.69 -37.21
CA THR A 56 23.25 -22.30 -36.22
C THR A 56 23.85 -20.94 -36.59
N SER A 57 24.03 -20.07 -35.60
CA SER A 57 24.74 -18.80 -35.75
C SER A 57 25.69 -18.63 -34.57
N SER A 58 26.94 -18.25 -34.85
CA SER A 58 27.95 -17.93 -33.83
C SER A 58 28.05 -16.44 -33.54
N GLY A 59 27.43 -15.60 -34.37
CA GLY A 59 27.39 -14.14 -34.21
C GLY A 59 26.06 -13.65 -33.62
N GLY A 60 25.81 -12.35 -33.77
CA GLY A 60 24.51 -11.77 -33.43
C GLY A 60 23.41 -12.26 -34.39
N LEU A 61 22.24 -12.55 -33.84
CA LEU A 61 21.00 -12.70 -34.59
C LEU A 61 20.14 -11.47 -34.32
N VAL A 62 19.82 -10.71 -35.36
CA VAL A 62 18.90 -9.58 -35.29
C VAL A 62 17.63 -9.95 -36.04
N VAL A 63 16.49 -9.84 -35.37
CA VAL A 63 15.16 -10.00 -35.97
C VAL A 63 14.42 -8.69 -35.77
N GLU A 64 14.22 -7.93 -36.85
CA GLU A 64 13.55 -6.63 -36.79
C GLU A 64 12.03 -6.77 -36.64
N GLY A 65 11.48 -7.90 -37.08
CA GLY A 65 10.05 -8.23 -37.01
C GLY A 65 9.68 -9.14 -35.84
N ALA A 66 8.45 -9.65 -35.90
CA ALA A 66 7.97 -10.64 -34.93
C ALA A 66 8.68 -11.98 -35.10
N THR A 67 9.00 -12.63 -33.99
CA THR A 67 9.49 -14.01 -33.96
C THR A 67 8.37 -14.92 -33.45
N VAL A 68 8.12 -16.02 -34.17
CA VAL A 68 7.20 -17.08 -33.71
C VAL A 68 8.04 -18.26 -33.20
N LEU A 69 7.90 -18.58 -31.92
CA LEU A 69 8.55 -19.72 -31.28
C LEU A 69 7.47 -20.69 -30.82
N ASN A 70 7.47 -21.91 -31.36
CA ASN A 70 6.44 -22.92 -31.07
C ASN A 70 6.79 -23.85 -29.89
N SER A 71 7.87 -23.56 -29.16
CA SER A 71 8.37 -24.41 -28.09
C SER A 71 9.08 -23.56 -27.02
N THR A 72 10.26 -23.98 -26.57
CA THR A 72 11.01 -23.34 -25.49
C THR A 72 12.06 -22.35 -26.01
N LEU A 73 12.51 -21.47 -25.12
CA LEU A 73 13.63 -20.55 -25.36
C LEU A 73 14.76 -20.86 -24.37
N ARG A 74 15.96 -21.19 -24.85
CA ARG A 74 17.12 -21.44 -23.99
C ARG A 74 18.03 -20.21 -23.92
N ILE A 75 18.19 -19.64 -22.73
CA ILE A 75 19.05 -18.46 -22.47
C ILE A 75 20.05 -18.80 -21.39
N ASN A 76 21.34 -18.57 -21.64
CA ASN A 76 22.43 -18.76 -20.66
C ASN A 76 22.40 -20.12 -19.94
N GLY A 77 21.99 -21.17 -20.63
CA GLY A 77 21.94 -22.52 -20.06
C GLY A 77 20.62 -22.89 -19.38
N VAL A 78 19.64 -22.00 -19.32
CA VAL A 78 18.31 -22.25 -18.76
C VAL A 78 17.29 -22.34 -19.89
N THR A 79 16.47 -23.41 -19.88
CA THR A 79 15.38 -23.59 -20.84
C THR A 79 14.10 -23.03 -20.25
N TYR A 80 13.56 -21.99 -20.87
CA TYR A 80 12.31 -21.34 -20.47
C TYR A 80 11.13 -21.88 -21.28
N THR A 81 10.12 -22.38 -20.57
CA THR A 81 8.84 -22.82 -21.13
C THR A 81 7.77 -21.79 -20.78
N PHE A 82 7.27 -21.05 -21.77
CA PHE A 82 6.21 -20.06 -21.60
C PHE A 82 4.83 -20.73 -21.44
N PRO A 83 3.89 -20.12 -20.70
CA PRO A 83 2.51 -20.58 -20.63
C PRO A 83 1.80 -20.40 -21.98
N THR A 84 0.80 -21.24 -22.26
CA THR A 84 0.01 -21.16 -23.51
C THR A 84 -1.08 -20.09 -23.49
N SER A 85 -1.35 -19.46 -22.35
CA SER A 85 -2.31 -18.36 -22.20
C SER A 85 -1.60 -17.02 -21.97
N ASP A 86 -2.32 -15.93 -22.25
CA ASP A 86 -1.80 -14.55 -22.22
C ASP A 86 -1.87 -13.87 -20.85
N GLY A 87 -2.41 -14.54 -19.83
CA GLY A 87 -2.51 -13.97 -18.50
C GLY A 87 -3.49 -12.80 -18.40
N SER A 88 -4.49 -12.71 -19.27
CA SER A 88 -5.48 -11.62 -19.42
C SER A 88 -6.22 -11.16 -18.16
N ALA A 89 -6.15 -11.90 -17.05
CA ALA A 89 -6.70 -11.43 -15.78
C ALA A 89 -5.84 -10.30 -15.18
N SER A 90 -6.50 -9.29 -14.59
CA SER A 90 -5.78 -8.22 -13.88
C SER A 90 -4.90 -8.76 -12.74
N GLY A 91 -3.76 -8.08 -12.51
CA GLY A 91 -2.80 -8.41 -11.45
C GLY A 91 -2.02 -9.71 -11.65
N LYS A 92 -1.89 -10.19 -12.90
CA LYS A 92 -1.05 -11.34 -13.23
C LYS A 92 0.35 -10.90 -13.65
N VAL A 93 1.34 -11.64 -13.17
CA VAL A 93 2.75 -11.51 -13.55
C VAL A 93 3.29 -12.88 -13.93
N LEU A 94 4.26 -12.89 -14.84
CA LEU A 94 4.93 -14.12 -15.27
C LEU A 94 5.99 -14.49 -14.23
N LYS A 95 5.83 -15.61 -13.53
CA LYS A 95 6.79 -16.10 -12.54
C LYS A 95 7.47 -17.37 -13.02
N THR A 96 8.69 -17.60 -12.53
CA THR A 96 9.43 -18.84 -12.76
C THR A 96 9.36 -19.75 -11.55
N ASP A 97 9.32 -21.07 -11.78
CA ASP A 97 9.45 -22.10 -10.74
C ASP A 97 10.91 -22.38 -10.32
N SER A 98 11.86 -21.55 -10.76
CA SER A 98 13.32 -21.76 -10.59
C SER A 98 13.89 -22.99 -11.32
N ALA A 99 13.07 -23.68 -12.12
CA ALA A 99 13.46 -24.79 -13.00
C ALA A 99 13.19 -24.48 -14.49
N GLY A 100 12.80 -23.24 -14.80
CA GLY A 100 12.57 -22.77 -16.17
C GLY A 100 11.12 -22.88 -16.67
N LYS A 101 10.17 -23.37 -15.86
CA LYS A 101 8.75 -23.25 -16.21
C LYS A 101 8.27 -21.86 -15.83
N LEU A 102 7.65 -21.16 -16.78
CA LEU A 102 7.00 -19.88 -16.56
C LEU A 102 5.50 -20.06 -16.43
N SER A 103 4.87 -19.33 -15.51
CA SER A 103 3.41 -19.37 -15.32
C SER A 103 2.87 -18.01 -14.89
N TRP A 104 1.65 -17.71 -15.32
CA TRP A 104 0.91 -16.56 -14.80
C TRP A 104 0.46 -16.86 -13.38
N SER A 105 0.85 -16.00 -12.45
CA SER A 105 0.41 -16.09 -11.06
C SER A 105 -0.03 -14.72 -10.59
N THR A 106 -0.87 -14.71 -9.56
CA THR A 106 -1.14 -13.47 -8.84
C THR A 106 0.18 -12.92 -8.31
N ASP A 107 0.31 -11.61 -8.32
CA ASP A 107 1.42 -10.97 -7.64
C ASP A 107 1.22 -11.03 -6.11
N SER A 108 1.29 -12.25 -5.55
CA SER A 108 1.00 -12.55 -4.14
C SER A 108 2.26 -12.55 -3.26
N THR A 109 3.37 -12.04 -3.78
CA THR A 109 4.55 -11.75 -2.96
C THR A 109 4.58 -10.25 -2.79
N GLY A 110 4.24 -9.76 -1.60
CA GLY A 110 4.30 -8.35 -1.19
C GLY A 110 5.73 -7.78 -1.19
N THR A 111 6.40 -7.86 -2.32
CA THR A 111 7.73 -7.30 -2.60
C THR A 111 7.76 -6.50 -3.90
N ALA A 112 6.62 -6.33 -4.59
CA ALA A 112 6.43 -5.26 -5.56
C ALA A 112 6.07 -3.96 -4.82
N ALA A 113 7.07 -3.17 -4.41
CA ALA A 113 7.03 -1.72 -4.22
C ALA A 113 5.80 -1.08 -3.51
N GLY A 114 5.12 -1.80 -2.64
CA GLY A 114 4.23 -1.27 -1.62
C GLY A 114 4.82 -1.69 -0.28
N ASP A 115 5.50 -0.75 0.37
CA ASP A 115 6.06 -0.89 1.71
C ASP A 115 5.11 -1.74 2.62
N PRO A 116 5.56 -2.88 3.19
CA PRO A 116 4.78 -3.66 4.16
C PRO A 116 4.39 -2.84 5.40
N ASN A 117 4.88 -1.61 5.52
CA ASN A 117 4.35 -0.57 6.39
C ASN A 117 2.97 -0.02 5.93
N VAL A 118 2.04 -0.87 5.46
CA VAL A 118 0.66 -0.51 5.11
C VAL A 118 -0.24 -0.32 6.34
N ASN A 119 0.35 -0.11 7.51
CA ASN A 119 -0.40 -0.06 8.77
C ASN A 119 -0.37 1.29 9.50
N TYR A 120 0.14 2.38 8.90
CA TYR A 120 0.32 3.60 9.70
C TYR A 120 -0.65 4.75 9.44
N TYR A 121 -1.22 4.99 8.26
CA TYR A 121 -2.17 6.10 8.09
C TYR A 121 -3.19 5.86 6.97
N VAL A 122 -4.39 6.45 7.13
CA VAL A 122 -5.35 6.69 6.05
C VAL A 122 -4.61 7.43 4.93
N ARG A 123 -4.46 6.81 3.75
CA ARG A 123 -3.60 7.35 2.67
C ARG A 123 -4.30 8.38 1.81
N ALA A 124 -5.63 8.34 1.71
CA ALA A 124 -6.43 9.33 1.00
C ALA A 124 -7.53 9.92 1.90
N GLY A 125 -7.86 11.21 1.69
CA GLY A 125 -8.96 11.84 2.40
C GLY A 125 -10.27 11.14 2.11
N GLY A 126 -10.95 10.64 3.15
CA GLY A 126 -12.21 9.91 3.03
C GLY A 126 -12.10 8.39 3.11
N ASP A 127 -10.90 7.79 3.21
CA ASP A 127 -10.82 6.35 3.48
C ASP A 127 -11.23 6.04 4.93
N THR A 128 -11.83 4.88 5.14
CA THR A 128 -12.19 4.35 6.46
C THR A 128 -11.17 3.29 6.90
N MET A 129 -10.69 3.40 8.14
CA MET A 129 -9.99 2.28 8.77
C MET A 129 -11.02 1.20 9.12
N THR A 130 -10.85 -0.02 8.61
CA THR A 130 -11.65 -1.19 9.02
C THR A 130 -10.92 -1.97 10.11
N GLY A 131 -11.58 -2.22 11.24
CA GLY A 131 -10.98 -2.84 12.43
C GLY A 131 -10.73 -1.83 13.55
N GLY A 132 -10.19 -2.30 14.67
CA GLY A 132 -9.78 -1.44 15.78
C GLY A 132 -8.35 -0.92 15.61
N LEU A 133 -8.11 0.33 16.01
CA LEU A 133 -6.79 0.98 16.00
C LEU A 133 -6.19 0.96 17.41
N LEU A 134 -5.08 0.23 17.59
CA LEU A 134 -4.26 0.31 18.80
C LEU A 134 -3.08 1.27 18.57
N ILE A 135 -2.96 2.29 19.42
CA ILE A 135 -1.79 3.18 19.48
C ILE A 135 -0.98 2.80 20.73
N HIS A 136 0.22 2.27 20.53
CA HIS A 136 1.10 1.83 21.60
C HIS A 136 2.55 2.20 21.30
N SER A 137 3.37 2.38 22.34
CA SER A 137 4.75 2.84 22.23
C SER A 137 5.78 1.74 22.02
N THR A 138 5.34 0.48 21.85
CA THR A 138 6.22 -0.69 21.74
C THR A 138 6.08 -1.33 20.36
N ASN A 139 7.16 -1.90 19.83
CA ASN A 139 7.11 -2.71 18.61
C ASN A 139 6.69 -4.16 18.93
N ASP A 140 5.57 -4.32 19.64
CA ASP A 140 5.04 -5.62 20.07
C ASP A 140 3.76 -5.98 19.30
N GLY A 141 3.93 -6.77 18.24
CA GLY A 141 2.82 -7.22 17.38
C GLY A 141 1.86 -8.21 18.04
N THR A 142 2.10 -8.62 19.29
CA THR A 142 1.16 -9.46 20.05
C THR A 142 0.07 -8.65 20.74
N LYS A 143 0.22 -7.33 20.81
CA LYS A 143 -0.77 -6.44 21.40
C LYS A 143 -1.90 -6.19 20.40
N THR A 144 -3.12 -6.34 20.89
CA THR A 144 -4.33 -6.04 20.15
C THR A 144 -5.16 -5.07 20.99
N ILE A 145 -6.06 -4.38 20.33
CA ILE A 145 -7.08 -3.58 21.00
C ILE A 145 -7.96 -4.45 21.91
N ASP A 146 -8.42 -3.90 23.03
CA ASP A 146 -9.42 -4.53 23.89
C ASP A 146 -10.75 -4.75 23.14
N ALA A 147 -11.43 -5.86 23.48
CA ALA A 147 -12.66 -6.26 22.80
C ALA A 147 -13.76 -5.19 22.95
N GLY A 148 -14.32 -4.78 21.81
CA GLY A 148 -15.41 -3.78 21.76
C GLY A 148 -14.95 -2.33 21.60
N LEU A 149 -13.64 -2.07 21.59
CA LEU A 149 -13.10 -0.74 21.28
C LEU A 149 -12.75 -0.63 19.79
N LEU A 150 -12.93 0.56 19.23
CA LEU A 150 -12.47 0.91 17.88
C LEU A 150 -11.16 1.70 17.89
N LEU A 151 -10.85 2.38 18.99
CA LEU A 151 -9.61 3.10 19.21
C LEU A 151 -9.17 2.88 20.66
N GLU A 152 -7.91 2.48 20.82
CA GLU A 152 -7.28 2.35 22.13
C GLU A 152 -5.88 2.98 22.11
N ILE A 153 -5.55 3.72 23.17
CA ILE A 153 -4.22 4.33 23.36
C ILE A 153 -3.61 3.71 24.60
N ALA A 154 -2.66 2.79 24.40
CA ALA A 154 -1.87 2.21 25.47
C ALA A 154 -0.74 3.18 25.86
N GLY A 155 -1.08 4.20 26.64
CA GLY A 155 -0.15 5.24 27.09
C GLY A 155 -0.83 6.59 27.29
N THR A 156 -0.14 7.67 26.93
CA THR A 156 -0.63 9.04 27.06
C THR A 156 -1.12 9.57 25.72
N ALA A 157 -2.38 9.98 25.65
CA ALA A 157 -2.88 10.81 24.57
C ALA A 157 -2.53 12.27 24.84
N SER A 158 -1.89 12.95 23.89
CA SER A 158 -1.58 14.39 23.98
C SER A 158 -2.07 15.11 22.74
N GLY A 159 -2.60 16.31 22.92
CA GLY A 159 -3.11 17.13 21.85
C GLY A 159 -3.51 18.53 22.35
N ARG A 160 -3.65 19.46 21.41
CA ARG A 160 -4.13 20.81 21.70
C ARG A 160 -5.63 20.82 22.07
N VAL A 161 -6.40 19.89 21.52
CA VAL A 161 -7.84 19.73 21.76
C VAL A 161 -8.15 18.24 21.81
N LEU A 162 -8.86 17.81 22.85
CA LEU A 162 -9.54 16.51 22.91
C LEU A 162 -11.04 16.78 22.95
N HIS A 163 -11.76 16.29 21.95
CA HIS A 163 -13.20 16.51 21.80
C HIS A 163 -13.93 15.17 21.92
N ALA A 164 -14.87 15.09 22.86
CA ALA A 164 -15.82 13.99 22.97
C ALA A 164 -17.20 14.53 22.61
N GLN A 165 -17.82 13.97 21.56
CA GLN A 165 -19.09 14.47 21.04
C GLN A 165 -20.26 14.22 22.01
N ASP A 166 -20.25 13.06 22.67
CA ASP A 166 -21.35 12.61 23.52
C ASP A 166 -20.93 12.52 24.99
N LEU A 167 -19.92 11.69 25.28
CA LEU A 167 -19.50 11.41 26.66
C LEU A 167 -17.98 11.20 26.76
N LEU A 168 -17.38 11.84 27.76
CA LEU A 168 -16.03 11.54 28.22
C LEU A 168 -16.12 10.82 29.57
N THR A 169 -15.73 9.55 29.62
CA THR A 169 -15.65 8.78 30.86
C THR A 169 -14.20 8.66 31.32
N SER A 170 -13.98 8.78 32.63
CA SER A 170 -12.70 8.48 33.27
C SER A 170 -12.97 7.73 34.57
N SER A 171 -12.26 6.63 34.78
CA SER A 171 -12.28 5.88 36.04
C SER A 171 -11.27 6.42 37.05
N GLY A 172 -10.33 7.26 36.60
CA GLY A 172 -9.31 7.89 37.44
C GLY A 172 -9.67 9.32 37.85
N GLY A 173 -8.66 10.06 38.30
CA GLY A 173 -8.80 11.49 38.53
C GLY A 173 -8.88 12.28 37.22
N LEU A 174 -9.64 13.38 37.23
CA LEU A 174 -9.58 14.42 36.21
C LEU A 174 -8.89 15.64 36.82
N ILE A 175 -7.75 16.03 36.26
CA ILE A 175 -7.03 17.24 36.66
C ILE A 175 -7.21 18.26 35.54
N VAL A 176 -7.69 19.45 35.90
CA VAL A 176 -7.82 20.59 34.99
C VAL A 176 -7.06 21.76 35.61
N GLU A 177 -5.93 22.13 35.00
CA GLU A 177 -5.10 23.24 35.48
C GLU A 177 -5.70 24.60 35.13
N GLY A 178 -6.45 24.66 34.02
CA GLY A 178 -7.15 25.85 33.56
C GLY A 178 -8.58 25.95 34.07
N THR A 179 -9.33 26.90 33.52
CA THR A 179 -10.77 27.06 33.79
C THR A 179 -11.57 25.93 33.15
N SER A 180 -12.46 25.31 33.92
CA SER A 180 -13.50 24.40 33.42
C SER A 180 -14.87 25.08 33.41
N THR A 181 -15.68 24.81 32.39
CA THR A 181 -17.07 25.28 32.30
C THR A 181 -18.02 24.11 32.13
N PHE A 182 -19.08 24.07 32.95
CA PHE A 182 -20.16 23.10 32.84
C PHE A 182 -21.45 23.89 32.58
N ASN A 183 -21.98 23.82 31.36
CA ASN A 183 -23.21 24.53 30.99
C ASN A 183 -24.46 23.84 31.55
N GLY A 184 -24.36 22.54 31.86
CA GLY A 184 -25.42 21.76 32.51
C GLY A 184 -25.20 21.57 34.00
N ALA A 185 -26.05 20.75 34.63
CA ALA A 185 -25.90 20.40 36.03
C ALA A 185 -24.61 19.58 36.27
N ALA A 186 -23.85 19.97 37.30
CA ALA A 186 -22.73 19.17 37.81
C ALA A 186 -23.21 18.32 38.99
N ILE A 187 -22.96 17.02 38.92
CA ILE A 187 -23.31 16.08 39.99
C ILE A 187 -22.01 15.66 40.69
N PHE A 188 -21.93 15.93 41.98
CA PHE A 188 -20.84 15.46 42.83
C PHE A 188 -21.39 14.34 43.71
N GLY A 189 -20.91 13.11 43.51
CA GLY A 189 -21.36 11.93 44.26
C GLY A 189 -20.89 11.89 45.72
N SER A 190 -20.07 12.86 46.14
CA SER A 190 -19.49 12.94 47.48
C SER A 190 -19.16 14.40 47.83
N THR A 191 -18.21 14.62 48.72
CA THR A 191 -17.74 15.95 49.15
C THR A 191 -17.03 16.72 48.03
N VAL A 192 -17.08 18.05 48.10
CA VAL A 192 -16.35 18.94 47.18
C VAL A 192 -15.22 19.63 47.95
N LYS A 193 -13.99 19.55 47.46
CA LYS A 193 -12.85 20.26 48.05
C LYS A 193 -12.57 21.55 47.29
N LEU A 194 -12.66 22.68 47.98
CA LEU A 194 -12.42 24.02 47.42
C LEU A 194 -11.29 24.69 48.20
N ASN A 195 -10.23 25.09 47.50
CA ASN A 195 -9.06 25.77 48.09
C ASN A 195 -8.49 25.09 49.34
N GLY A 196 -8.46 23.75 49.34
CA GLY A 196 -7.94 22.98 50.47
C GLY A 196 -8.99 22.56 51.52
N VAL A 197 -10.20 23.14 51.50
CA VAL A 197 -11.27 22.83 52.45
C VAL A 197 -12.25 21.84 51.83
N THR A 198 -12.48 20.71 52.50
CA THR A 198 -13.48 19.71 52.10
C THR A 198 -14.86 20.13 52.61
N TYR A 199 -15.82 20.27 51.71
CA TYR A 199 -17.21 20.57 52.00
C TYR A 199 -18.08 19.33 51.83
N THR A 200 -18.75 18.92 52.90
CA THR A 200 -19.76 17.87 52.91
C THR A 200 -21.14 18.52 52.87
N PHE A 201 -21.86 18.34 51.76
CA PHE A 201 -23.21 18.85 51.59
C PHE A 201 -24.24 17.95 52.31
N PRO A 202 -25.34 18.53 52.83
CA PRO A 202 -26.45 17.74 53.36
C PRO A 202 -27.15 16.97 52.24
N THR A 203 -27.72 15.80 52.57
CA THR A 203 -28.43 14.94 51.60
C THR A 203 -29.85 15.42 51.29
N SER A 204 -30.40 16.34 52.08
CA SER A 204 -31.70 16.97 51.85
C SER A 204 -31.56 18.35 51.20
N ASP A 205 -32.60 18.78 50.51
CA ASP A 205 -32.66 20.04 49.76
C ASP A 205 -32.96 21.29 50.61
N GLY A 206 -33.23 21.11 51.91
CA GLY A 206 -33.55 22.23 52.80
C GLY A 206 -34.91 22.87 52.50
N SER A 207 -35.86 22.13 51.91
CA SER A 207 -37.18 22.59 51.43
C SER A 207 -38.08 23.38 52.41
N ALA A 208 -37.74 23.48 53.70
CA ALA A 208 -38.45 24.33 54.63
C ALA A 208 -38.10 25.82 54.43
N SER A 209 -39.11 26.69 54.51
CA SER A 209 -38.91 28.14 54.41
C SER A 209 -37.94 28.67 55.49
N GLY A 210 -37.15 29.69 55.13
CA GLY A 210 -36.19 30.35 56.01
C GLY A 210 -34.97 29.48 56.37
N LYS A 211 -34.57 28.54 55.50
CA LYS A 211 -33.36 27.73 55.67
C LYS A 211 -32.22 28.27 54.82
N VAL A 212 -31.04 28.34 55.42
CA VAL A 212 -29.77 28.69 54.76
C VAL A 212 -28.73 27.63 55.08
N LEU A 213 -27.79 27.43 54.15
CA LEU A 213 -26.71 26.48 54.30
C LEU A 213 -25.59 27.13 55.14
N LYS A 214 -25.30 26.57 56.32
CA LYS A 214 -24.24 27.06 57.21
C LYS A 214 -23.12 26.04 57.31
N THR A 215 -21.89 26.53 57.51
CA THR A 215 -20.72 25.70 57.80
C THR A 215 -20.47 25.62 59.30
N ASN A 216 -20.01 24.46 59.77
CA ASN A 216 -19.52 24.29 61.15
C ASN A 216 -18.04 24.71 61.33
N SER A 217 -17.43 25.40 60.35
CA SER A 217 -15.99 25.73 60.30
C SER A 217 -15.04 24.53 60.23
N ALA A 218 -15.57 23.31 60.09
CA ALA A 218 -14.83 22.07 59.89
C ALA A 218 -15.25 21.36 58.57
N GLY A 219 -15.89 22.09 57.66
CA GLY A 219 -16.27 21.57 56.34
C GLY A 219 -17.62 20.85 56.26
N GLN A 220 -18.34 20.69 57.38
CA GLN A 220 -19.70 20.16 57.33
C GLN A 220 -20.69 21.28 57.04
N LEU A 221 -21.51 21.11 56.01
CA LEU A 221 -22.59 22.02 55.66
C LEU A 221 -23.93 21.45 56.16
N SER A 222 -24.79 22.30 56.71
CA SER A 222 -26.12 21.92 57.17
C SER A 222 -27.15 23.03 56.97
N TRP A 223 -28.39 22.63 56.70
CA TRP A 223 -29.51 23.55 56.66
C TRP A 223 -29.86 23.98 58.09
N SER A 224 -29.87 25.29 58.33
CA SER A 224 -30.27 25.87 59.62
C SER A 224 -31.14 27.09 59.40
N SER A 225 -31.90 27.48 60.42
CA SER A 225 -32.74 28.68 60.32
C SER A 225 -31.87 29.91 60.05
N ASP A 226 -32.34 30.72 59.11
CA ASP A 226 -31.79 32.04 58.91
C ASP A 226 -32.03 32.87 60.17
N THR A 227 -30.99 33.49 60.68
CA THR A 227 -31.09 34.38 61.84
C THR A 227 -30.51 35.68 61.34
N ASP A 228 -31.40 36.52 60.80
CA ASP A 228 -31.04 37.84 60.35
C ASP A 228 -30.42 38.59 61.53
N THR A 229 -29.11 38.80 61.44
CA THR A 229 -28.31 39.55 62.41
C THR A 229 -27.97 40.93 61.87
N ASP A 230 -28.64 41.37 60.80
CA ASP A 230 -28.49 42.74 60.32
C ASP A 230 -28.92 43.72 61.43
N THR A 231 -27.96 44.55 61.83
CA THR A 231 -28.13 45.62 62.82
C THR A 231 -28.18 46.98 62.14
N ASN A 232 -28.55 47.06 60.86
CA ASN A 232 -28.75 48.31 60.11
C ASN A 232 -29.88 49.15 60.71
N THR A 233 -29.56 49.76 61.85
CA THR A 233 -30.40 50.62 62.64
C THR A 233 -30.50 51.92 61.87
N THR A 234 -31.65 52.15 61.24
CA THR A 234 -31.94 53.46 60.65
C THR A 234 -31.97 54.48 61.80
N TYR A 235 -30.91 55.27 61.97
CA TYR A 235 -30.92 56.40 62.89
C TYR A 235 -31.88 57.47 62.34
N ILE A 236 -33.11 57.50 62.86
CA ILE A 236 -34.03 58.60 62.62
C ILE A 236 -33.55 59.79 63.45
N PHE A 237 -32.81 60.72 62.85
CA PHE A 237 -32.53 62.02 63.45
C PHE A 237 -33.84 62.81 63.58
N ARG A 238 -34.41 62.88 64.80
CA ARG A 238 -35.47 63.85 65.11
C ARG A 238 -34.82 65.18 65.46
N TRP A 239 -34.87 66.14 64.53
CA TRP A 239 -34.66 67.56 64.86
C TRP A 239 -35.89 68.04 65.63
N ALA A 240 -35.73 68.34 66.93
CA ALA A 240 -36.68 69.13 67.68
C ALA A 240 -36.31 70.61 67.49
N CYS A 241 -37.10 71.36 66.72
CA CYS A 241 -37.06 72.81 66.80
C CYS A 241 -37.99 73.25 67.94
N ARG A 242 -37.44 74.05 68.87
CA ARG A 242 -38.21 74.78 69.90
C ARG A 242 -39.10 75.83 69.26
#